data_AF-A0A7S1ETM4-F1
#
_entry.id   AF-A0A7S1ETM4-F1
#
_cell.length_a   1.000
_cell.length_b   1.000
_cell.length_c   1.000
_cell.angle_alpha   90.00
_cell.angle_beta   90.00
_cell.angle_gamma   90.00
#
_symmetry.space_group_name_H-M   'P 1'
#
loop_
_entity.id
_entity.type
_entity.pdbx_description
1 polymer ?
#
loop_
_entity_poly.entity_id
_entity_poly.type
_entity_poly.pdbx_seq_one_letter_code
_entity_poly.pdbx_strand_id
1 'polypeptide(L)'
;FDARYPLILGGINVGEGYTGAEAHSDEKALSVAISNERDMCYVKLRVKRHRWKRGVLKSHDAVFASLGWRRFQVTPVYCMDDEGGVARSRFLKYTPEFLHCSAVIWAPRISAGA
;
A
#
# COMPACT_ATOMS: atom_id res chain seq x y z
N PHE A 1 26.13 3.79 -13.79
CA PHE A 1 25.70 4.80 -12.81
C PHE A 1 25.79 6.16 -13.48
N ASP A 2 24.66 6.85 -13.66
CA ASP A 2 24.61 8.21 -14.22
C ASP A 2 24.47 9.20 -13.05
N ALA A 3 25.48 10.03 -12.82
CA ALA A 3 25.57 10.92 -11.67
C ALA A 3 24.52 12.06 -11.67
N ARG A 4 23.77 12.22 -12.78
CA ARG A 4 22.66 13.20 -12.86
C ARG A 4 21.45 12.81 -12.02
N TYR A 5 21.30 11.52 -11.69
CA TYR A 5 20.17 11.03 -10.89
C TYR A 5 20.65 10.67 -9.47
N PRO A 6 20.04 11.25 -8.42
CA PRO A 6 20.45 10.97 -7.06
C PRO A 6 20.15 9.51 -6.69
N LEU A 7 21.09 8.87 -5.99
CA LEU A 7 20.84 7.60 -5.31
C LEU A 7 20.31 7.90 -3.92
N ILE A 8 19.10 7.41 -3.63
CA ILE A 8 18.46 7.53 -2.31
C ILE A 8 18.41 6.13 -1.70
N LEU A 9 18.91 6.02 -0.47
CA LEU A 9 18.87 4.79 0.32
C LEU A 9 17.98 5.04 1.54
N GLY A 10 16.94 4.22 1.71
CA GLY A 10 16.03 4.26 2.85
C GLY A 10 16.05 2.94 3.61
N GLY A 11 16.01 3.01 4.95
CA GLY A 11 15.88 1.82 5.79
C GLY A 11 14.47 1.24 5.75
N ILE A 12 14.36 -0.08 5.69
CA ILE A 12 13.09 -0.81 5.76
C ILE A 12 12.80 -1.11 7.24
N ASN A 13 11.62 -0.75 7.75
CA ASN A 13 11.28 -0.91 9.16
C ASN A 13 10.83 -2.34 9.49
N VAL A 14 11.08 -2.76 10.73
CA VAL A 14 10.71 -4.10 11.24
C VAL A 14 9.18 -4.31 11.31
N GLY A 15 8.39 -3.23 11.52
CA GLY A 15 6.92 -3.27 11.53
C GLY A 15 6.26 -3.43 10.15
N GLU A 16 7.06 -3.43 9.08
CA GLU A 16 6.65 -3.85 7.74
C GLU A 16 6.73 -5.38 7.55
N GLY A 17 6.93 -6.16 8.62
CA GLY A 17 6.95 -7.62 8.59
C GLY A 17 6.10 -8.30 9.68
N TYR A 18 5.82 -9.59 9.48
CA TYR A 18 5.18 -10.57 10.37
C TYR A 18 4.71 -10.13 11.77
N THR A 19 3.40 -10.30 12.04
CA THR A 19 2.87 -10.42 13.40
C THR A 19 2.81 -11.90 13.74
N GLY A 20 3.86 -12.41 14.36
CA GLY A 20 3.92 -13.78 14.87
C GLY A 20 5.14 -13.95 15.78
N ALA A 21 4.87 -13.87 17.09
CA ALA A 21 5.66 -14.41 18.21
C ALA A 21 7.13 -13.97 18.40
N GLU A 22 7.37 -13.31 19.53
CA GLU A 22 8.57 -13.39 20.40
C GLU A 22 9.95 -13.09 19.75
N ALA A 23 10.37 -11.82 19.88
CA ALA A 23 11.73 -11.38 19.63
C ALA A 23 12.63 -11.63 20.86
N HIS A 24 13.44 -12.69 20.81
CA HIS A 24 14.64 -12.85 21.62
C HIS A 24 15.83 -13.02 20.67
N SER A 25 16.90 -12.23 20.90
CA SER A 25 18.23 -12.15 20.24
C SER A 25 18.41 -11.23 19.01
N ASP A 26 19.45 -10.40 19.08
CA ASP A 26 19.81 -9.31 18.15
C ASP A 26 20.26 -9.77 16.76
N GLU A 27 20.67 -11.03 16.59
CA GLU A 27 21.03 -11.60 15.28
C GLU A 27 19.81 -11.81 14.37
N LYS A 28 18.58 -11.87 14.94
CA LYS A 28 17.34 -11.96 14.17
C LYS A 28 17.00 -10.65 13.47
N ALA A 29 17.47 -9.49 13.93
CA ALA A 29 17.11 -8.19 13.34
C ALA A 29 17.51 -8.08 11.85
N LEU A 30 18.67 -8.63 11.47
CA LEU A 30 19.14 -8.65 10.08
C LEU A 30 18.36 -9.67 9.23
N SER A 31 18.04 -10.85 9.77
CA SER A 31 17.21 -11.84 9.08
C SER A 31 15.76 -11.36 8.88
N VAL A 32 15.24 -10.60 9.84
CA VAL A 32 13.91 -9.98 9.79
C VAL A 32 13.90 -8.86 8.75
N ALA A 33 14.94 -8.04 8.64
CA ALA A 33 15.02 -7.02 7.58
C ALA A 33 14.97 -7.62 6.16
N ILE A 34 15.60 -8.78 5.93
CA ILE A 34 15.56 -9.49 4.63
C ILE A 34 14.20 -10.16 4.39
N SER A 35 13.56 -10.70 5.42
CA SER A 35 12.20 -11.25 5.32
C SER A 35 11.16 -10.15 5.07
N ASN A 36 11.31 -8.98 5.69
CA ASN A 36 10.41 -7.83 5.55
C ASN A 36 10.38 -7.25 4.12
N GLU A 37 11.43 -7.43 3.32
CA GLU A 37 11.42 -7.02 1.91
C GLU A 37 10.50 -7.90 1.04
N ARG A 38 10.18 -9.12 1.51
CA ARG A 38 9.41 -10.13 0.77
C ARG A 38 7.98 -10.31 1.26
N ASP A 39 7.63 -9.70 2.39
CA ASP A 39 6.30 -9.81 2.99
C ASP A 39 5.28 -9.00 2.17
N MET A 40 4.65 -9.69 1.22
CA MET A 40 3.54 -9.16 0.44
C MET A 40 2.21 -9.46 1.13
N CYS A 41 1.30 -8.48 1.15
CA CYS A 41 -0.04 -8.66 1.69
C CYS A 41 -1.07 -7.82 0.92
N TYR A 42 -2.34 -8.08 1.23
CA TYR A 42 -3.41 -7.18 0.80
C TYR A 42 -3.47 -5.97 1.74
N VAL A 43 -3.22 -4.79 1.18
CA VAL A 43 -3.24 -3.52 1.91
C VAL A 43 -4.54 -2.79 1.59
N LYS A 44 -5.34 -2.51 2.62
CA LYS A 44 -6.52 -1.62 2.51
C LYS A 44 -6.08 -0.18 2.71
N LEU A 45 -6.26 0.64 1.69
CA LEU A 45 -5.89 2.05 1.63
C LEU A 45 -7.13 2.93 1.57
N ARG A 46 -7.04 4.16 2.09
CA ARG A 46 -8.05 5.20 1.86
C ARG A 46 -7.54 6.14 0.78
N VAL A 47 -8.17 6.12 -0.39
CA VAL A 47 -7.71 6.86 -1.57
C VAL A 47 -8.76 7.85 -2.05
N LYS A 48 -8.28 8.95 -2.63
CA LYS A 48 -9.12 9.95 -3.29
C LYS A 48 -8.45 10.32 -4.60
N ARG A 49 -9.25 10.50 -5.65
CA ARG A 49 -8.76 11.02 -6.92
C ARG A 49 -8.13 12.40 -6.68
N HIS A 50 -6.93 12.60 -7.21
CA HIS A 50 -6.29 13.90 -7.16
C HIS A 50 -7.12 14.95 -7.92
N ARG A 51 -7.28 16.15 -7.35
CA ARG A 51 -8.18 17.22 -7.85
C ARG A 51 -7.96 17.52 -9.32
N TRP A 52 -6.70 17.60 -9.75
CA TRP A 52 -6.31 18.02 -11.10
C TRP A 52 -6.18 16.86 -12.10
N LYS A 53 -6.34 15.60 -11.66
CA LYS A 53 -6.32 14.46 -12.58
C LYS A 53 -7.58 14.48 -13.44
N ARG A 54 -7.44 14.58 -14.75
CA ARG A 54 -8.57 14.41 -15.69
C ARG A 54 -9.02 12.95 -15.70
N GLY A 55 -10.33 12.72 -15.64
CA GLY A 55 -10.95 11.39 -15.65
C GLY A 55 -10.92 10.64 -14.31
N VAL A 56 -11.71 9.57 -14.23
CA VAL A 56 -11.79 8.68 -13.06
C VAL A 56 -10.85 7.49 -13.22
N LEU A 57 -10.39 6.94 -12.09
CA LEU A 57 -9.65 5.69 -12.06
C LEU A 57 -10.62 4.52 -12.10
N LYS A 58 -10.28 3.49 -12.86
CA LYS A 58 -11.06 2.27 -12.98
C LYS A 58 -10.43 1.16 -12.14
N SER A 59 -11.26 0.34 -11.51
CA SER A 59 -10.80 -0.87 -10.83
C SER A 59 -10.17 -1.83 -11.83
N HIS A 60 -9.10 -2.51 -11.41
CA HIS A 60 -8.28 -3.40 -12.23
C HIS A 60 -7.43 -2.76 -13.34
N ASP A 61 -7.41 -1.43 -13.46
CA ASP A 61 -6.46 -0.77 -14.35
C ASP A 61 -5.16 -0.50 -13.58
N ALA A 62 -4.00 -0.76 -14.21
CA ALA A 62 -2.73 -0.61 -13.55
C ALA A 62 -2.39 0.85 -13.23
N VAL A 63 -1.90 1.10 -12.02
CA VAL A 63 -1.47 2.42 -11.54
C VAL A 63 -0.12 2.32 -10.83
N PHE A 64 0.70 3.38 -10.94
CA PHE A 64 1.90 3.49 -10.13
C PHE A 64 1.55 4.01 -8.74
N ALA A 65 1.90 3.23 -7.72
CA ALA A 65 1.80 3.62 -6.32
C ALA A 65 3.18 3.95 -5.77
N SER A 66 3.25 5.01 -4.97
CA SER A 66 4.43 5.36 -4.18
C SER A 66 4.04 5.22 -2.72
N LEU A 67 4.57 4.19 -2.05
CA LEU A 67 4.30 3.89 -0.65
C LEU A 67 5.63 3.79 0.09
N GLY A 68 5.85 4.67 1.06
CA GLY A 68 7.16 4.85 1.71
C GLY A 68 8.26 5.13 0.67
N TRP A 69 9.33 4.31 0.70
CA TRP A 69 10.47 4.41 -0.22
C TRP A 69 10.25 3.69 -1.56
N ARG A 70 9.15 2.96 -1.72
CA ARG A 70 8.93 2.04 -2.84
C ARG A 70 7.99 2.65 -3.88
N ARG A 71 8.38 2.57 -5.15
CA ARG A 71 7.54 2.90 -6.31
C ARG A 71 7.34 1.65 -7.13
N PHE A 72 6.10 1.21 -7.29
CA PHE A 72 5.76 -0.01 -8.01
C PHE A 72 4.39 0.10 -8.66
N GLN A 73 4.17 -0.72 -9.67
CA GLN A 73 2.90 -0.79 -10.39
C GLN A 73 1.96 -1.75 -9.67
N VAL A 74 0.72 -1.33 -9.43
CA VAL A 74 -0.32 -2.13 -8.76
C VAL A 74 -1.62 -2.09 -9.54
N THR A 75 -2.47 -3.07 -9.27
CA THR A 75 -3.81 -3.19 -9.85
C THR A 75 -4.85 -3.08 -8.73
N PRO A 76 -5.40 -1.89 -8.46
CA PRO A 76 -6.27 -1.63 -7.33
C PRO A 76 -7.71 -2.09 -7.58
N VAL A 77 -8.33 -2.56 -6.51
CA VAL A 77 -9.78 -2.81 -6.44
C VAL A 77 -10.39 -1.77 -5.51
N TYR A 78 -11.24 -0.89 -6.06
CA TYR A 78 -11.91 0.14 -5.28
C TYR A 78 -13.17 -0.40 -4.60
N CYS A 79 -13.40 0.01 -3.36
CA CYS A 79 -14.58 -0.34 -2.58
C CYS A 79 -15.05 0.82 -1.69
N MET A 80 -16.30 0.75 -1.24
CA MET A 80 -16.89 1.71 -0.31
C MET A 80 -17.63 0.94 0.79
N ASP A 81 -17.42 1.35 2.02
CA ASP A 81 -18.08 0.73 3.17
C ASP A 81 -19.50 1.29 3.27
N ASP A 82 -20.48 0.41 3.49
CA ASP A 82 -21.90 0.79 3.57
C ASP A 82 -22.25 1.35 4.95
N GLU A 83 -23.11 2.37 5.02
CA GLU A 83 -23.48 3.04 6.28
C GLU A 83 -24.57 2.28 7.08
N GLY A 84 -25.09 1.18 6.53
CA GLY A 84 -26.26 0.44 7.04
C GLY A 84 -26.01 -0.58 8.15
N GLY A 85 -25.14 -0.29 9.12
CA GLY A 85 -24.95 -1.11 10.35
C GLY A 85 -24.26 -2.47 10.19
N VAL A 86 -24.12 -2.98 8.96
CA VAL A 86 -23.31 -4.18 8.64
C VAL A 86 -22.03 -3.73 7.94
N ALA A 87 -20.86 -4.15 8.45
CA ALA A 87 -19.57 -3.85 7.85
C ALA A 87 -19.40 -4.59 6.51
N ARG A 88 -19.99 -4.03 5.45
CA ARG A 88 -19.90 -4.56 4.08
C ARG A 88 -19.13 -3.57 3.20
N SER A 89 -18.01 -4.03 2.66
CA SER A 89 -17.30 -3.30 1.60
C SER A 89 -17.91 -3.64 0.23
N ARG A 90 -18.56 -2.66 -0.41
CA ARG A 90 -19.14 -2.78 -1.74
C ARG A 90 -18.10 -2.47 -2.82
N PHE A 91 -17.98 -3.34 -3.81
CA PHE A 91 -17.11 -3.11 -4.97
C PHE A 91 -17.56 -1.88 -5.80
N LEU A 92 -16.58 -1.13 -6.30
CA LEU A 92 -16.77 -0.01 -7.23
C LEU A 92 -16.06 -0.28 -8.55
N LYS A 93 -16.73 0.00 -9.67
CA LYS A 93 -16.08 -0.05 -11.00
C LYS A 93 -15.11 1.12 -11.22
N TYR A 94 -15.42 2.29 -10.66
CA TYR A 94 -14.66 3.52 -10.80
C TYR A 94 -14.53 4.26 -9.46
N THR A 95 -13.48 5.06 -9.31
CA THR A 95 -13.32 5.95 -8.15
C THR A 95 -14.34 7.08 -8.17
N PRO A 96 -14.97 7.43 -7.03
CA PRO A 96 -15.85 8.59 -6.95
C PRO A 96 -15.05 9.90 -7.16
N GLU A 97 -15.70 10.93 -7.71
CA GLU A 97 -15.00 12.12 -8.19
C GLU A 97 -14.46 13.03 -7.07
N PHE A 98 -15.24 13.18 -5.99
CA PHE A 98 -14.96 14.14 -4.91
C PHE A 98 -14.91 13.48 -3.51
N LEU A 99 -15.15 12.17 -3.43
CA LEU A 99 -15.18 11.39 -2.19
C LEU A 99 -13.92 10.55 -2.02
N HIS A 100 -13.66 10.15 -0.78
CA HIS A 100 -12.70 9.09 -0.51
C HIS A 100 -13.38 7.74 -0.72
N CYS A 101 -12.63 6.78 -1.23
CA CYS A 101 -13.01 5.38 -1.27
C CYS A 101 -11.90 4.53 -0.65
N SER A 102 -12.25 3.32 -0.26
CA SER A 102 -11.28 2.32 0.12
C SER A 102 -10.71 1.68 -1.15
N ALA A 103 -9.45 1.30 -1.14
CA ALA A 103 -8.82 0.54 -2.21
C ALA A 103 -8.06 -0.64 -1.60
N VAL A 104 -8.14 -1.80 -2.24
CA VAL A 104 -7.35 -2.97 -1.87
C VAL A 104 -6.33 -3.23 -2.96
N ILE A 105 -5.06 -3.34 -2.56
CA ILE A 105 -3.94 -3.65 -3.46
C ILE A 105 -3.11 -4.80 -2.89
N TRP A 106 -2.44 -5.54 -3.77
CA TRP A 106 -1.38 -6.46 -3.39
C TRP A 106 -0.05 -5.71 -3.39
N ALA A 107 0.56 -5.56 -2.22
CA ALA A 107 1.73 -4.70 -2.01
C ALA A 107 2.59 -5.22 -0.87
N PRO A 108 3.86 -4.76 -0.75
CA PRO A 108 4.64 -4.97 0.46
C PRO A 108 3.87 -4.47 1.67
N ARG A 109 3.99 -5.17 2.79
CA ARG A 109 3.38 -4.76 4.05
C ARG A 109 3.94 -3.40 4.47
N ILE A 110 3.04 -2.52 4.92
CA ILE A 110 3.36 -1.16 5.35
C ILE A 110 2.76 -0.97 6.74
N SER A 111 3.42 -0.19 7.60
CA SER A 111 2.88 0.16 8.91
C SER A 111 1.59 0.99 8.78
N ALA A 112 0.57 0.69 9.59
CA ALA A 112 -0.67 1.46 9.60
C ALA A 112 -0.41 2.92 10.00
N GLY A 113 -0.93 3.87 9.21
CA GLY A 113 -0.80 5.31 9.44
C GLY A 113 0.18 6.05 8.52
N ALA A 114 0.86 5.33 7.62
CA ALA A 114 1.65 5.88 6.52
C ALA A 114 0.81 6.30 5.30
#